data_AF-A0AAN7DIK6-F1
#
_entry.id   AF-A0AAN7DIK6-F1
#
_cell.length_a   1.000
_cell.length_b   1.000
_cell.length_c   1.000
_cell.angle_alpha   90.00
_cell.angle_beta   90.00
_cell.angle_gamma   90.00
#
_symmetry.space_group_name_H-M   'P 1'
#
loop_
_entity.id
_entity.type
_entity.pdbx_description
1 polymer ?
#
loop_
_entity_poly.entity_id
_entity_poly.type
_entity_poly.pdbx_seq_one_letter_code
_entity_poly.pdbx_strand_id
1 'polypeptide(L)'
;MIVINSNQRKPLLLTAGCLLFCIFFFFWPLKAPNNQKATTSHSSLINHPNLPDPSLPPAWHNTTRVKAAFVILTRNNELDALRKTIQQLEARFNHKFNYPYVFLNDVEFTQEFKDLTSSLTNAETKYGVIPQEHWRYPDWIDVEKADRLRKKMGDEGIIYGDNLSYRHMCRQVI
;
A
#
# COMPACT_ATOMS: atom_id res chain seq x y z
N MET A 1 -66.39 -15.81 -15.79
CA MET A 1 -65.86 -16.91 -14.95
C MET A 1 -64.77 -17.63 -15.73
N ILE A 2 -63.50 -17.34 -15.48
CA ILE A 2 -62.38 -18.06 -16.10
C ILE A 2 -61.93 -19.12 -15.10
N VAL A 3 -62.24 -20.38 -15.38
CA VAL A 3 -61.88 -21.54 -14.53
C VAL A 3 -60.50 -22.01 -14.96
N ILE A 4 -59.49 -21.75 -14.12
CA ILE A 4 -58.09 -22.11 -14.38
C ILE A 4 -57.82 -23.54 -13.85
N ASN A 5 -57.40 -24.42 -14.77
CA ASN A 5 -57.04 -25.83 -14.56
C ASN A 5 -55.86 -25.98 -13.57
N SER A 6 -55.90 -27.02 -12.73
CA SER A 6 -54.99 -27.25 -11.59
C SER A 6 -53.50 -27.20 -11.95
N ASN A 7 -53.13 -27.64 -13.16
CA ASN A 7 -51.74 -27.71 -13.61
C ASN A 7 -51.13 -26.36 -14.06
N GLN A 8 -51.91 -25.27 -14.10
CA GLN A 8 -51.42 -23.92 -14.45
C GLN A 8 -51.40 -22.95 -13.25
N ARG A 9 -51.80 -23.42 -12.06
CA ARG A 9 -51.85 -22.59 -10.84
C ARG A 9 -50.48 -22.33 -10.22
N LYS A 10 -49.57 -23.31 -10.32
CA LYS A 10 -48.21 -23.24 -9.75
C LYS A 10 -47.31 -22.16 -10.39
N PRO A 11 -47.21 -22.03 -11.74
CA PRO A 11 -46.39 -20.98 -12.33
C PRO A 11 -46.98 -19.58 -12.14
N LEU A 12 -48.31 -19.45 -12.07
CA LEU A 12 -49.00 -18.17 -11.87
C LEU A 12 -48.86 -17.63 -10.44
N LEU A 13 -48.84 -18.52 -9.44
CA LEU A 13 -48.52 -18.18 -8.06
C LEU A 13 -47.04 -17.80 -7.89
N LEU A 14 -46.13 -18.46 -8.61
CA LEU A 14 -44.70 -18.16 -8.56
C LEU A 14 -44.37 -16.79 -9.19
N THR A 15 -45.00 -16.46 -10.32
CA THR A 15 -44.83 -15.16 -10.98
C THR A 15 -45.46 -14.03 -10.19
N ALA A 16 -46.64 -14.25 -9.60
CA ALA A 16 -47.25 -13.28 -8.68
C ALA A 16 -46.39 -13.06 -7.41
N GLY A 17 -45.78 -14.13 -6.88
CA GLY A 17 -44.84 -14.05 -5.76
C GLY A 17 -43.57 -13.25 -6.08
N CYS A 18 -42.98 -13.46 -7.27
CA CYS A 18 -41.82 -12.68 -7.72
C CYS A 18 -42.14 -11.20 -7.93
N LEU A 19 -43.32 -10.88 -8.49
CA LEU A 19 -43.74 -9.49 -8.67
C LEU A 19 -43.96 -8.79 -7.32
N LEU A 20 -44.56 -9.47 -6.34
CA LEU A 20 -44.71 -8.92 -4.99
C LEU A 20 -43.35 -8.72 -4.30
N PHE A 21 -42.41 -9.65 -4.46
CA PHE A 21 -41.07 -9.52 -3.90
C PHE A 21 -40.28 -8.37 -4.54
N CYS A 22 -40.38 -8.20 -5.86
CA CYS A 22 -39.75 -7.08 -6.57
C CYS A 22 -40.34 -5.73 -6.18
N ILE A 23 -41.67 -5.62 -6.03
CA ILE A 23 -42.32 -4.38 -5.56
C ILE A 23 -41.91 -4.07 -4.12
N PHE A 24 -41.82 -5.09 -3.27
CA PHE A 24 -41.37 -4.90 -1.89
C PHE A 24 -39.93 -4.39 -1.85
N PHE A 25 -39.03 -4.92 -2.69
CA PHE A 25 -37.65 -4.43 -2.77
C PHE A 25 -37.52 -3.03 -3.39
N PHE A 26 -38.37 -2.69 -4.37
CA PHE A 26 -38.36 -1.38 -5.03
C PHE A 26 -38.97 -0.27 -4.16
N PHE A 27 -39.98 -0.59 -3.34
CA PHE A 27 -40.69 0.37 -2.50
C PHE A 27 -40.28 0.32 -1.01
N TRP A 28 -39.42 -0.61 -0.60
CA TRP A 28 -38.83 -0.54 0.74
C TRP A 28 -37.88 0.65 0.80
N PRO A 29 -38.16 1.67 1.62
CA PRO A 29 -37.23 2.77 1.78
C PRO A 29 -35.96 2.20 2.42
N LEU A 30 -34.86 2.20 1.67
CA LEU A 30 -33.51 2.06 2.21
C LEU A 30 -33.32 3.18 3.23
N LYS A 31 -33.74 2.94 4.47
CA LYS A 31 -33.41 3.80 5.59
C LYS A 31 -31.92 3.57 5.82
N ALA A 32 -31.11 4.44 5.23
CA ALA A 32 -29.69 4.48 5.50
C ALA A 32 -29.50 4.47 7.02
N PRO A 33 -28.63 3.61 7.58
CA PRO A 33 -28.35 3.64 9.00
C PRO A 33 -27.95 5.06 9.35
N ASN A 34 -28.68 5.65 10.30
CA ASN A 34 -28.39 6.97 10.80
C ASN A 34 -27.01 6.88 11.47
N ASN A 35 -25.96 7.27 10.74
CA ASN A 35 -24.62 7.43 11.30
C ASN A 35 -24.67 8.65 12.22
N GLN A 36 -25.26 8.45 13.40
CA GLN A 36 -24.97 9.30 14.53
C GLN A 36 -23.49 9.10 14.80
N LYS A 37 -22.66 10.04 14.32
CA LYS A 37 -21.33 10.25 14.88
C LYS A 37 -21.53 10.48 16.37
N ALA A 38 -21.40 9.41 17.15
CA ALA A 38 -21.21 9.51 18.58
C ALA A 38 -19.92 10.31 18.78
N THR A 39 -20.07 11.62 18.90
CA THR A 39 -19.01 12.51 19.37
C THR A 39 -19.00 12.37 20.88
N THR A 40 -18.64 11.17 21.35
CA THR A 40 -18.22 10.98 22.73
C THR A 40 -16.83 11.57 22.78
N SER A 41 -16.71 12.79 23.28
CA SER A 41 -15.44 13.45 23.54
C SER A 41 -14.62 12.60 24.51
N HIS A 42 -13.78 11.73 23.96
CA HIS A 42 -12.73 11.03 24.70
C HIS A 42 -11.70 12.07 25.16
N SER A 43 -11.96 12.70 26.31
CA SER A 43 -11.03 13.60 27.01
C SER A 43 -9.70 12.92 27.38
N SER A 44 -9.62 11.59 27.26
CA SER A 44 -8.42 10.79 27.50
C SER A 44 -7.42 10.78 26.34
N LEU A 45 -7.74 11.36 25.17
CA LEU A 45 -6.82 11.42 24.03
C LEU A 45 -6.00 12.71 23.97
N ILE A 46 -6.18 13.66 24.89
CA ILE A 46 -5.55 14.99 24.75
C ILE A 46 -4.03 14.97 25.07
N ASN A 47 -3.53 13.93 25.75
CA ASN A 47 -2.15 13.91 26.26
C ASN A 47 -1.26 12.78 25.68
N HIS A 48 -1.57 12.22 24.51
CA HIS A 48 -0.66 11.22 23.90
C HIS A 48 0.53 11.94 23.21
N PRO A 49 1.78 11.50 23.41
CA PRO A 49 2.97 12.15 22.83
C PRO A 49 3.02 12.15 21.30
N ASN A 50 2.20 11.33 20.63
CA ASN A 50 2.07 11.27 19.17
C ASN A 50 0.84 12.00 18.63
N LEU A 51 0.09 12.73 19.46
CA LEU A 51 -1.02 13.56 18.98
C LEU A 51 -0.49 14.96 18.59
N PRO A 52 -0.88 15.48 17.41
CA PRO A 52 -0.54 16.84 17.02
C PRO A 52 -1.01 17.83 18.08
N ASP A 53 -0.11 18.69 18.56
CA ASP A 53 -0.44 19.76 19.49
C ASP A 53 -1.53 20.66 18.86
N PRO A 54 -2.72 20.77 19.48
CA PRO A 54 -3.81 21.59 18.97
C PRO A 54 -3.48 23.09 18.89
N SER A 55 -2.42 23.53 19.58
CA SER A 55 -1.96 24.93 19.58
C SER A 55 -1.03 25.27 18.41
N LEU A 56 -0.47 24.26 17.72
CA LEU A 56 0.29 24.48 16.50
C LEU A 56 -0.67 24.67 15.31
N PRO A 57 -0.35 25.57 14.36
CA PRO A 57 -1.09 25.62 13.11
C PRO A 57 -1.04 24.23 12.48
N PRO A 58 -2.14 23.76 11.89
CA PRO A 58 -2.18 22.40 11.38
C PRO A 58 -1.11 22.25 10.29
N ALA A 59 -0.49 21.07 10.18
CA ALA A 59 0.71 20.87 9.36
C ALA A 59 0.57 21.32 7.88
N TRP A 60 -0.65 21.40 7.35
CA TRP A 60 -0.95 21.89 6.01
C TRP A 60 -0.87 23.41 5.82
N HIS A 61 -0.77 24.19 6.90
CA HIS A 61 -0.51 25.64 6.88
C HIS A 61 0.98 25.99 6.86
N ASN A 62 1.87 25.00 7.02
CA ASN A 62 3.31 25.21 7.00
C ASN A 62 3.79 25.35 5.54
N THR A 63 4.17 26.57 5.15
CA THR A 63 4.74 26.87 3.83
C THR A 63 6.26 26.65 3.77
N THR A 64 6.88 26.36 4.91
CA THR A 64 8.33 26.12 5.00
C THR A 64 8.66 24.69 4.58
N ARG A 65 9.48 24.58 3.54
CA ARG A 65 9.99 23.29 3.04
C ARG A 65 10.95 22.68 4.06
N VAL A 66 10.71 21.44 4.44
CA VAL A 66 11.59 20.67 5.34
C VAL A 66 12.69 19.97 4.56
N LYS A 67 13.79 19.59 5.24
CA LYS A 67 14.84 18.76 4.63
C LYS A 67 14.34 17.30 4.55
N ALA A 68 13.89 16.89 3.37
CA ALA A 68 13.36 15.55 3.12
C ALA A 68 13.73 15.05 1.72
N ALA A 69 13.67 13.75 1.52
CA ALA A 69 13.90 13.07 0.25
C ALA A 69 13.03 11.81 0.15
N PHE A 70 12.68 11.42 -1.07
CA PHE A 70 12.08 10.11 -1.34
C PHE A 70 13.19 9.07 -1.46
N VAL A 71 13.28 8.17 -0.50
CA VAL A 71 14.26 7.07 -0.52
C VAL A 71 13.59 5.81 -1.04
N ILE A 72 14.17 5.18 -2.07
CA ILE A 72 13.60 4.00 -2.73
C ILE A 72 14.68 2.94 -2.87
N LEU A 73 14.49 1.79 -2.22
CA LEU A 73 15.30 0.59 -2.41
C LEU A 73 14.71 -0.22 -3.56
N THR A 74 15.45 -0.40 -4.65
CA THR A 74 14.93 -1.04 -5.87
C THR A 74 16.05 -1.61 -6.73
N ARG A 75 15.73 -2.65 -7.51
CA ARG A 75 16.67 -3.32 -8.41
C ARG A 75 16.53 -2.80 -9.84
N ASN A 76 17.59 -2.97 -10.64
CA ASN A 76 17.58 -2.58 -12.06
C ASN A 76 16.42 -3.21 -12.86
N ASN A 77 16.03 -4.45 -12.54
CA ASN A 77 14.95 -5.17 -13.22
C ASN A 77 13.53 -4.72 -12.83
N GLU A 78 13.38 -3.83 -11.85
CA GLU A 78 12.10 -3.30 -11.38
C GLU A 78 11.76 -1.94 -12.00
N LEU A 79 12.59 -1.47 -12.95
CA LEU A 79 12.48 -0.15 -13.57
C LEU A 79 11.08 0.15 -14.12
N ASP A 80 10.44 -0.82 -14.77
CA ASP A 80 9.11 -0.65 -15.34
C ASP A 80 8.01 -0.41 -14.29
N ALA A 81 8.09 -1.13 -13.18
CA ALA A 81 7.15 -0.95 -12.07
C ALA A 81 7.42 0.39 -11.37
N LEU A 82 8.70 0.71 -11.15
CA LEU A 82 9.13 1.96 -10.53
C LEU A 82 8.68 3.18 -11.33
N ARG A 83 8.81 3.14 -12.67
CA ARG A 83 8.36 4.21 -13.56
C ARG A 83 6.90 4.60 -13.28
N LYS A 84 6.01 3.61 -13.15
CA LYS A 84 4.58 3.85 -12.89
C LYS A 84 4.38 4.51 -11.52
N THR A 85 5.13 4.08 -10.52
CA THR A 85 5.10 4.68 -9.17
C THR A 85 5.55 6.13 -9.18
N ILE A 86 6.69 6.43 -9.84
CA ILE A 86 7.22 7.81 -9.93
C ILE A 86 6.21 8.70 -10.67
N GLN A 87 5.66 8.26 -11.81
CA GLN A 87 4.66 9.03 -12.56
C GLN A 87 3.44 9.38 -11.71
N GLN A 88 2.93 8.44 -10.91
CA GLN A 88 1.79 8.68 -10.04
C GLN A 88 2.12 9.66 -8.90
N LEU A 89 3.32 9.54 -8.33
CA LEU A 89 3.78 10.42 -7.25
C LEU A 89 4.03 11.84 -7.76
N GLU A 90 4.67 11.99 -8.92
CA GLU A 90 4.88 13.26 -9.59
C GLU A 90 3.55 13.92 -9.92
N ALA A 91 2.63 13.21 -10.58
CA ALA A 91 1.33 13.77 -10.98
C ALA A 91 0.50 14.30 -9.81
N ARG A 92 0.61 13.68 -8.62
CA ARG A 92 -0.22 14.05 -7.46
C ARG A 92 0.43 15.02 -6.50
N PHE A 93 1.75 14.91 -6.33
CA PHE A 93 2.45 15.58 -5.24
C PHE A 93 3.73 16.24 -5.74
N ASN A 94 4.68 15.45 -6.23
CA ASN A 94 6.05 15.91 -6.31
C ASN A 94 6.31 16.93 -7.43
N HIS A 95 5.44 17.07 -8.43
CA HIS A 95 5.58 18.15 -9.41
C HIS A 95 5.46 19.55 -8.79
N LYS A 96 4.77 19.70 -7.66
CA LYS A 96 4.59 20.98 -6.96
C LYS A 96 5.74 21.26 -5.99
N PHE A 97 6.28 20.21 -5.39
CA PHE A 97 7.25 20.32 -4.32
C PHE A 97 8.67 20.04 -4.80
N ASN A 98 8.91 19.17 -5.77
CA ASN A 98 10.24 18.90 -6.32
C ASN A 98 11.24 18.44 -5.24
N TYR A 99 10.83 17.49 -4.39
CA TYR A 99 11.73 16.84 -3.44
C TYR A 99 12.62 15.82 -4.15
N PRO A 100 13.89 15.69 -3.74
CA PRO A 100 14.85 14.80 -4.39
C PRO A 100 14.50 13.33 -4.17
N TYR A 101 14.91 12.49 -5.12
CA TYR A 101 14.85 11.04 -5.04
C TYR A 101 16.23 10.47 -4.75
N VAL A 102 16.29 9.49 -3.85
CA VAL A 102 17.50 8.72 -3.53
C VAL A 102 17.19 7.25 -3.78
N PHE A 103 17.76 6.70 -4.85
CA PHE A 103 17.66 5.29 -5.19
C PHE A 103 18.81 4.53 -4.56
N LEU A 104 18.50 3.42 -3.89
CA LEU A 104 19.45 2.53 -3.26
C LEU A 104 19.32 1.13 -3.86
N ASN A 105 20.45 0.45 -4.02
CA ASN A 105 20.50 -0.92 -4.54
C ASN A 105 21.74 -1.65 -3.99
N ASP A 106 21.73 -2.97 -3.96
CA ASP A 106 22.88 -3.80 -3.58
C ASP A 106 23.88 -3.99 -4.73
N VAL A 107 23.49 -3.63 -5.95
CA VAL A 107 24.34 -3.59 -7.15
C VAL A 107 24.32 -2.21 -7.80
N GLU A 108 25.34 -1.94 -8.62
CA GLU A 108 25.41 -0.71 -9.42
C GLU A 108 24.17 -0.53 -10.32
N PHE A 109 23.66 0.70 -10.38
CA PHE A 109 22.56 1.05 -11.27
C PHE A 109 23.02 1.14 -12.72
N THR A 110 22.26 0.53 -13.64
CA THR A 110 22.55 0.63 -15.07
C THR A 110 22.35 2.07 -15.56
N GLN A 111 23.03 2.43 -16.65
CA GLN A 111 22.87 3.75 -17.24
C GLN A 111 21.42 3.99 -17.70
N GLU A 112 20.80 2.97 -18.30
CA GLU A 112 19.37 2.99 -18.66
C GLU A 112 18.47 3.34 -17.47
N PHE A 113 18.73 2.75 -16.29
CA PHE A 113 17.97 3.04 -15.09
C PHE A 113 18.10 4.51 -14.69
N LYS A 114 19.32 5.05 -14.71
CA LYS A 114 19.60 6.45 -14.37
C LYS A 114 18.95 7.42 -15.36
N ASP A 115 19.09 7.15 -16.65
CA ASP A 115 18.53 7.98 -17.72
C ASP A 115 17.00 7.99 -17.67
N LEU A 116 16.37 6.81 -17.52
CA LEU A 116 14.93 6.72 -17.45
C LEU A 116 14.39 7.40 -16.20
N THR A 117 14.92 7.09 -15.00
CA THR A 117 14.41 7.69 -13.75
C THR A 117 14.62 9.20 -13.68
N SER A 118 15.74 9.72 -14.18
CA SER A 118 15.99 11.17 -14.25
C SER A 118 15.05 11.88 -15.22
N SER A 119 14.70 11.26 -16.35
CA SER A 119 13.72 11.84 -17.30
C SER A 119 12.28 11.92 -16.78
N LEU A 120 11.94 11.19 -15.70
CA LEU A 120 10.57 11.13 -15.18
C LEU A 120 10.23 12.26 -14.20
N THR A 121 11.21 13.02 -13.72
CA THR A 121 11.03 14.05 -12.70
C THR A 121 11.91 15.26 -12.97
N ASN A 122 11.48 16.44 -12.51
CA ASN A 122 12.30 17.65 -12.50
C ASN A 122 13.13 17.78 -11.20
N ALA A 123 12.98 16.83 -10.27
CA ALA A 123 13.71 16.80 -9.02
C ALA A 123 15.09 16.15 -9.18
N GLU A 124 16.00 16.47 -8.27
CA GLU A 124 17.33 15.85 -8.23
C GLU A 124 17.20 14.34 -7.94
N THR A 125 17.83 13.50 -8.77
CA THR A 125 17.92 12.05 -8.56
C THR A 125 19.34 11.66 -8.14
N LYS A 126 19.44 10.86 -7.07
CA LYS A 126 20.70 10.32 -6.54
C LYS A 126 20.68 8.81 -6.58
N TYR A 127 21.82 8.20 -6.84
CA TYR A 127 21.97 6.77 -6.97
C TYR A 127 23.08 6.31 -6.03
N GLY A 128 22.73 5.50 -5.05
CA GLY A 128 23.66 4.93 -4.08
C GLY A 128 23.72 3.42 -4.19
N VAL A 129 24.92 2.87 -4.10
CA VAL A 129 25.13 1.43 -3.92
C VAL A 129 25.38 1.16 -2.46
N ILE A 130 24.65 0.19 -1.91
CA ILE A 130 24.80 -0.23 -0.53
C ILE A 130 26.09 -1.06 -0.43
N PRO A 131 27.06 -0.67 0.42
CA PRO A 131 28.26 -1.45 0.59
C PRO A 131 27.95 -2.88 1.06
N GLN A 132 28.70 -3.85 0.55
CA GLN A 132 28.44 -5.27 0.80
C GLN A 132 28.50 -5.61 2.29
N GLU A 133 29.38 -4.95 3.05
CA GLU A 133 29.51 -5.10 4.49
C GLU A 133 28.21 -4.76 5.25
N HIS A 134 27.40 -3.83 4.72
CA HIS A 134 26.12 -3.48 5.33
C HIS A 134 24.99 -4.41 4.86
N TRP A 135 25.11 -4.98 3.65
CA TRP A 135 24.08 -5.85 3.07
C TRP A 135 24.21 -7.32 3.51
N ARG A 136 25.42 -7.79 3.80
CA ARG A 136 25.69 -9.19 4.17
C ARG A 136 25.34 -9.49 5.63
N TYR A 137 25.40 -10.78 5.97
CA TYR A 137 25.37 -11.19 7.37
C TYR A 137 26.51 -10.54 8.15
N PRO A 138 26.25 -10.00 9.35
CA PRO A 138 27.31 -9.54 10.22
C PRO A 138 28.11 -10.73 10.77
N ASP A 139 29.36 -10.48 11.14
CA ASP A 139 30.35 -11.53 11.46
C ASP A 139 29.95 -12.46 12.62
N TRP A 140 29.06 -12.02 13.50
CA TRP A 140 28.57 -12.82 14.63
C TRP A 140 27.45 -13.81 14.27
N ILE A 141 27.00 -13.84 13.01
CA ILE A 141 25.95 -14.76 12.56
C ILE A 141 26.56 -16.03 11.99
N ASP A 142 26.14 -17.16 12.55
CA ASP A 142 26.39 -18.49 11.99
C ASP A 142 25.58 -18.66 10.69
N VAL A 143 26.26 -18.47 9.56
CA VAL A 143 25.68 -18.53 8.21
C VAL A 143 25.13 -19.93 7.91
N GLU A 144 25.81 -20.99 8.34
CA GLU A 144 25.34 -22.36 8.09
C GLU A 144 24.04 -22.65 8.84
N LYS A 145 23.96 -22.23 10.11
CA LYS A 145 22.72 -22.34 10.87
C LYS A 145 21.60 -21.50 10.24
N ALA A 146 21.89 -20.27 9.82
CA ALA A 146 20.93 -19.41 9.15
C ALA A 146 20.40 -20.04 7.85
N ASP A 147 21.27 -20.62 7.03
CA ASP A 147 20.91 -21.27 5.78
C ASP A 147 20.08 -22.53 5.96
N ARG A 148 20.42 -23.37 6.96
CA ARG A 148 19.60 -24.55 7.30
C ARG A 148 18.19 -24.15 7.72
N LEU A 149 18.07 -23.13 8.57
CA LEU A 149 16.77 -22.65 9.05
C LEU A 149 15.98 -21.98 7.92
N ARG A 150 16.64 -21.22 7.05
CA ARG A 150 16.05 -20.61 5.86
C ARG A 150 15.48 -21.66 4.92
N LYS A 151 16.23 -22.73 4.65
CA LYS A 151 15.74 -23.87 3.85
C LYS A 151 14.52 -24.52 4.50
N LYS A 152 14.57 -24.80 5.80
CA LYS A 152 13.43 -25.34 6.56
C LYS A 152 12.18 -24.46 6.43
N MET A 153 12.32 -23.13 6.53
CA MET A 153 11.21 -22.19 6.35
C MET A 153 10.63 -22.24 4.93
N GLY A 154 11.48 -22.41 3.91
CA GLY A 154 11.03 -22.65 2.53
C GLY A 154 10.26 -23.96 2.40
N ASP A 155 10.77 -25.04 2.97
CA ASP A 155 10.15 -26.37 2.96
C ASP A 155 8.78 -26.38 3.70
N GLU A 156 8.63 -25.55 4.73
CA GLU A 156 7.37 -25.33 5.47
C GLU A 156 6.37 -24.44 4.71
N GLY A 157 6.72 -23.93 3.53
CA GLY A 157 5.84 -23.11 2.69
C GLY A 157 5.69 -21.66 3.14
N ILE A 158 6.62 -21.14 3.96
CA ILE A 158 6.62 -19.73 4.37
C ILE A 158 6.99 -18.87 3.15
N ILE A 159 6.15 -17.87 2.86
CA ILE A 159 6.37 -16.95 1.73
C ILE A 159 7.70 -16.21 1.93
N TYR A 160 8.58 -16.29 0.93
CA TYR A 160 9.97 -15.79 0.98
C TYR A 160 10.82 -16.39 2.10
N GLY A 161 10.39 -17.52 2.68
CA GLY A 161 11.04 -18.20 3.79
C GLY A 161 12.50 -18.51 3.50
N ASP A 162 12.76 -18.92 2.25
CA ASP A 162 14.06 -19.29 1.72
C ASP A 162 14.81 -18.14 1.00
N ASN A 163 14.26 -16.93 0.88
CA ASN A 163 14.88 -15.87 0.08
C ASN A 163 15.89 -15.04 0.88
N LEU A 164 17.19 -15.22 0.62
CA LEU A 164 18.26 -14.50 1.31
C LEU A 164 18.20 -12.98 1.08
N SER A 165 18.03 -12.55 -0.17
CA SER A 165 17.95 -11.14 -0.55
C SER A 165 16.77 -10.45 0.15
N TYR A 166 15.64 -11.15 0.29
CA TYR A 166 14.49 -10.66 1.06
C TYR A 166 14.82 -10.46 2.54
N ARG A 167 15.59 -11.34 3.17
CA ARG A 167 16.02 -11.17 4.58
C ARG A 167 16.96 -9.99 4.75
N HIS A 168 17.90 -9.81 3.83
CA HIS A 168 18.80 -8.64 3.84
C HIS A 168 18.02 -7.34 3.64
N MET A 169 17.04 -7.33 2.73
CA MET A 169 16.11 -6.21 2.57
C MET A 169 15.36 -5.90 3.87
N CYS A 170 14.76 -6.91 4.53
CA CYS A 170 14.05 -6.68 5.79
C CYS A 170 14.96 -6.10 6.89
N ARG A 171 16.25 -6.44 6.93
CA ARG A 171 17.19 -5.86 7.91
C ARG A 171 17.50 -4.38 7.63
N GLN A 172 17.47 -3.96 6.37
CA GLN A 172 17.89 -2.63 5.94
C GLN A 172 16.75 -1.60 5.92
N VAL A 173 15.51 -2.05 5.79
CA VAL A 173 14.32 -1.18 5.72
C VAL A 173 13.76 -0.83 7.12
N ILE A 174 14.23 -1.50 8.18
CA ILE A 174 13.85 -1.28 9.58
C ILE A 174 14.94 -0.48 10.29
#